data_AF-A0A3S3MC09-F1
#
_entry.id   AF-A0A3S3MC09-F1
#
_cell.length_a   1.000
_cell.length_b   1.000
_cell.length_c   1.000
_cell.angle_alpha   90.00
_cell.angle_beta   90.00
_cell.angle_gamma   90.00
#
_symmetry.space_group_name_H-M   'P 1'
#
loop_
_entity.id
_entity.type
_entity.pdbx_description
1 polymer ?
#
loop_
_entity_poly.entity_id
_entity_poly.type
_entity_poly.pdbx_seq_one_letter_code
_entity_poly.pdbx_strand_id
1 'polypeptide(L)'
;MPSLKELIITECNKLKALPDRLPCNLRRVTVHCEQVTWMPCDALPLLEFLSLEGHVKVELSPFPALKALEITCANYETLPSDGWELLESLHTTKISDCPRLAFLPDGMGKLKALQSLDIDGCSQLTNLPEGLGQLETLHTLSISNCSGFTSLFNGSGQFKTLRHLGILQCNSLRSLSDGLVHFEALQSVHVWFCPKLQSLFDGFEQLKSLRWLNIYNCPELKHFPPLQYLTSLERLEINNCPLAKEQLQKEIRGGRCNVSHICSIKIDDERIQ
;
A
#
# COMPACT_ATOMS: atom_id res chain seq x y z
N MET A 1 -18.60 28.28 -17.09
CA MET A 1 -17.27 28.62 -16.54
C MET A 1 -16.17 27.92 -17.36
N PRO A 2 -15.82 28.40 -18.56
CA PRO A 2 -14.88 27.70 -19.46
C PRO A 2 -13.44 27.65 -18.93
N SER A 3 -13.07 28.48 -17.96
CA SER A 3 -11.72 28.57 -17.40
C SER A 3 -11.50 27.73 -16.14
N LEU A 4 -12.54 27.06 -15.61
CA LEU A 4 -12.45 26.34 -14.34
C LEU A 4 -11.60 25.07 -14.53
N LYS A 5 -10.47 25.00 -13.82
CA LYS A 5 -9.54 23.85 -13.84
C LYS A 5 -9.61 22.99 -12.60
N GLU A 6 -10.13 23.54 -11.51
CA GLU A 6 -10.20 22.86 -10.22
C GLU A 6 -11.59 23.09 -9.63
N LEU A 7 -12.19 22.02 -9.15
CA LEU A 7 -13.46 22.02 -8.45
C LEU A 7 -13.24 21.36 -7.10
N ILE A 8 -13.46 22.12 -6.04
CA ILE A 8 -13.38 21.65 -4.66
C ILE A 8 -14.75 21.89 -4.04
N ILE A 9 -15.35 20.82 -3.53
CA ILE A 9 -16.64 20.83 -2.86
C ILE A 9 -16.44 20.14 -1.52
N THR A 10 -16.47 20.92 -0.44
CA THR A 10 -16.26 20.43 0.93
C THR A 10 -17.43 20.84 1.81
N GLU A 11 -17.74 20.05 2.84
CA GLU A 11 -18.72 20.38 3.89
C GLU A 11 -20.15 20.67 3.38
N CYS A 12 -20.53 20.12 2.22
CA CYS A 12 -21.86 20.37 1.64
C CYS A 12 -22.88 19.31 2.09
N ASN A 13 -23.40 19.45 3.30
CA ASN A 13 -24.34 18.49 3.92
C ASN A 13 -25.71 18.36 3.22
N LYS A 14 -26.00 19.24 2.26
CA LYS A 14 -27.23 19.21 1.45
C LYS A 14 -27.01 18.66 0.04
N LEU A 15 -25.75 18.48 -0.37
CA LEU A 15 -25.44 18.00 -1.71
C LEU A 15 -25.70 16.50 -1.75
N LYS A 16 -26.68 16.08 -2.55
CA LYS A 16 -27.05 14.66 -2.70
C LYS A 16 -26.43 14.03 -3.95
N ALA A 17 -26.11 14.84 -4.95
CA ALA A 17 -25.51 14.38 -6.19
C ALA A 17 -24.67 15.49 -6.81
N LEU A 18 -23.59 15.10 -7.48
CA LEU A 18 -22.88 16.00 -8.38
C LEU A 18 -23.62 16.12 -9.71
N PRO A 19 -23.60 17.30 -10.35
CA PRO A 19 -24.20 17.45 -11.67
C PRO A 19 -23.49 16.54 -12.68
N ASP A 20 -24.27 15.91 -13.57
CA ASP A 20 -23.77 15.00 -14.60
C ASP A 20 -22.79 15.69 -15.57
N ARG A 21 -22.93 17.01 -15.73
CA ARG A 21 -22.13 17.85 -16.63
C ARG A 21 -21.21 18.76 -15.84
N LEU A 22 -19.99 18.29 -15.62
CA LEU A 22 -18.90 19.11 -15.12
C LEU A 22 -18.09 19.72 -16.28
N PRO A 23 -17.46 20.90 -16.10
CA PRO A 23 -16.65 21.51 -17.15
C PRO A 23 -15.54 20.57 -17.65
N CYS A 24 -15.45 20.35 -18.97
CA CYS A 24 -14.47 19.44 -19.58
C CYS A 24 -13.01 19.88 -19.42
N ASN A 25 -12.76 21.13 -19.01
CA ASN A 25 -11.44 21.68 -18.74
C ASN A 25 -10.93 21.41 -17.31
N LEU A 26 -11.73 20.72 -16.48
CA LEU A 26 -11.31 20.34 -15.13
C LEU A 26 -10.14 19.37 -15.17
N ARG A 27 -9.15 19.66 -14.34
CA ARG A 27 -7.96 18.86 -14.07
C ARG A 27 -7.98 18.23 -12.69
N ARG A 28 -8.66 18.88 -11.74
CA ARG A 28 -8.73 18.43 -10.35
C ARG A 28 -10.17 18.52 -9.85
N VAL A 29 -10.65 17.42 -9.28
CA VAL A 29 -11.97 17.36 -8.64
C VAL A 29 -11.78 16.77 -7.25
N THR A 30 -12.20 17.52 -6.23
CA THR A 30 -12.22 17.09 -4.83
C THR A 30 -13.62 17.25 -4.29
N VAL A 31 -14.19 16.17 -3.75
CA VAL A 31 -15.58 16.10 -3.30
C VAL A 31 -15.59 15.47 -1.92
N HIS A 32 -15.72 16.30 -0.88
CA HIS A 32 -15.75 15.89 0.52
C HIS A 32 -17.09 16.22 1.13
N CYS A 33 -18.06 15.33 0.91
CA CYS A 33 -19.46 15.56 1.27
C CYS A 33 -20.13 14.25 1.69
N GLU A 34 -20.96 14.32 2.71
CA GLU A 34 -21.75 13.17 3.13
C GLU A 34 -22.87 12.88 2.11
N GLN A 35 -22.96 11.63 1.62
CA GLN A 35 -24.07 11.12 0.79
C GLN A 35 -24.20 11.74 -0.61
N VAL A 36 -23.09 11.95 -1.31
CA VAL A 36 -23.09 12.43 -2.70
C VAL A 36 -23.00 11.26 -3.66
N THR A 37 -23.97 11.06 -4.55
CA THR A 37 -23.77 10.15 -5.70
C THR A 37 -23.13 10.89 -6.86
N TRP A 38 -22.19 10.26 -7.56
CA TRP A 38 -21.64 10.82 -8.79
C TRP A 38 -21.65 9.79 -9.92
N MET A 39 -22.41 10.13 -10.96
CA MET A 39 -22.51 9.39 -12.22
C MET A 39 -22.08 10.33 -13.34
N PRO A 40 -20.78 10.48 -13.61
CA PRO A 40 -20.32 11.34 -14.67
C PRO A 40 -20.78 10.81 -16.04
N CYS A 41 -21.66 11.55 -16.73
CA CYS A 41 -22.07 11.21 -18.10
C CYS A 41 -21.09 11.75 -19.16
N ASP A 42 -20.31 12.77 -18.85
CA ASP A 42 -19.38 13.39 -19.79
C ASP A 42 -17.94 12.90 -19.57
N ALA A 43 -17.21 12.70 -20.67
CA ALA A 43 -15.77 12.53 -20.61
C ALA A 43 -15.15 13.78 -19.96
N LEU A 44 -14.41 13.60 -18.87
CA LEU A 44 -13.52 14.61 -18.32
C LEU A 44 -12.10 14.33 -18.85
N PRO A 45 -11.79 14.67 -20.11
CA PRO A 45 -10.59 14.20 -20.79
C PRO A 45 -9.30 14.76 -20.20
N LEU A 46 -9.39 15.86 -19.45
CA LEU A 46 -8.26 16.54 -18.83
C LEU A 46 -8.15 16.28 -17.32
N LEU A 47 -9.06 15.49 -16.73
CA LEU A 47 -9.05 15.23 -15.30
C LEU A 47 -7.80 14.42 -14.94
N GLU A 48 -6.92 14.99 -14.14
CA GLU A 48 -5.65 14.38 -13.71
C GLU A 48 -5.70 13.88 -12.27
N PHE A 49 -6.57 14.46 -11.44
CA PHE A 49 -6.72 14.13 -10.02
C PHE A 49 -8.20 14.11 -9.62
N LEU A 50 -8.58 13.05 -8.92
CA LEU A 50 -9.93 12.85 -8.38
C LEU A 50 -9.82 12.41 -6.92
N SER A 51 -10.42 13.18 -6.00
CA SER A 51 -10.51 12.84 -4.58
C SER A 51 -11.97 12.82 -4.15
N LEU A 52 -12.38 11.70 -3.57
CA LEU A 52 -13.77 11.42 -3.20
C LEU A 52 -13.79 11.01 -1.73
N GLU A 53 -14.46 11.79 -0.90
CA GLU A 53 -14.66 11.50 0.51
C GLU A 53 -16.14 11.42 0.84
N GLY A 54 -16.50 10.43 1.65
CA GLY A 54 -17.81 10.29 2.26
C GLY A 54 -18.65 9.20 1.61
N HIS A 55 -19.97 9.41 1.61
CA HIS A 55 -20.91 8.45 1.03
C HIS A 55 -21.10 8.54 -0.48
N VAL A 56 -20.01 8.27 -1.21
CA VAL A 56 -20.00 8.32 -2.65
C VAL A 56 -20.14 6.93 -3.29
N LYS A 57 -21.34 6.63 -3.81
CA LYS A 57 -21.49 5.60 -4.84
C LYS A 57 -20.98 6.21 -6.15
N VAL A 58 -19.82 5.73 -6.59
CA VAL A 58 -19.13 6.22 -7.80
C VAL A 58 -19.17 5.11 -8.84
N GLU A 59 -19.56 5.45 -10.05
CA GLU A 59 -19.26 4.62 -11.22
C GLU A 59 -17.99 5.14 -11.86
N LEU A 60 -16.97 4.28 -11.94
CA LEU A 60 -15.72 4.63 -12.59
C LEU A 60 -15.98 4.74 -14.09
N SER A 61 -15.81 5.94 -14.63
CA SER A 61 -15.93 6.23 -16.05
C SER A 61 -14.55 6.33 -16.69
N PRO A 62 -14.43 6.25 -18.03
CA PRO A 62 -13.16 6.46 -18.71
C PRO A 62 -12.64 7.89 -18.48
N PHE A 63 -11.61 8.01 -17.64
CA PHE A 63 -10.88 9.26 -17.40
C PHE A 63 -9.48 9.15 -18.00
N PRO A 64 -9.30 9.49 -19.30
CA PRO A 64 -8.09 9.15 -20.04
C PRO A 64 -6.82 9.86 -19.53
N ALA A 65 -6.96 10.97 -18.82
CA ALA A 65 -5.85 11.71 -18.22
C ALA A 65 -5.68 11.48 -16.71
N LEU A 66 -6.53 10.66 -16.06
CA LEU A 66 -6.54 10.54 -14.60
C LEU A 66 -5.28 9.83 -14.15
N LYS A 67 -4.45 10.52 -13.36
CA LYS A 67 -3.19 10.02 -12.83
C LYS A 67 -3.29 9.62 -11.37
N ALA A 68 -4.15 10.30 -10.60
CA ALA A 68 -4.28 10.06 -9.18
C ALA A 68 -5.75 9.99 -8.75
N LEU A 69 -6.09 8.94 -8.00
CA LEU A 69 -7.41 8.70 -7.42
C LEU A 69 -7.26 8.52 -5.91
N GLU A 70 -7.99 9.32 -5.14
CA GLU A 70 -8.08 9.19 -3.70
C GLU A 70 -9.52 8.90 -3.30
N ILE A 71 -9.72 7.88 -2.48
CA ILE A 71 -11.02 7.49 -1.96
C ILE A 71 -10.94 7.43 -0.44
N THR A 72 -11.79 8.20 0.23
CA THR A 72 -11.92 8.21 1.69
C THR A 72 -13.33 7.77 2.09
N CYS A 73 -13.47 6.64 2.78
CA CYS A 73 -14.79 6.02 3.01
C CYS A 73 -15.21 5.95 4.48
N ALA A 74 -15.78 7.00 5.05
CA ALA A 74 -16.17 7.01 6.47
C ALA A 74 -17.09 5.84 6.91
N ASN A 75 -17.86 5.22 6.01
CA ASN A 75 -18.81 4.13 6.36
C ASN A 75 -19.05 3.06 5.25
N TYR A 76 -18.22 2.99 4.20
CA TYR A 76 -18.46 2.05 3.08
C TYR A 76 -18.04 0.64 3.41
N GLU A 77 -18.87 -0.31 3.02
CA GLU A 77 -18.53 -1.73 3.03
C GLU A 77 -17.77 -2.13 1.75
N THR A 78 -17.97 -1.42 0.63
CA THR A 78 -17.39 -1.79 -0.67
C THR A 78 -16.96 -0.57 -1.51
N LEU A 79 -15.92 -0.76 -2.31
CA LEU A 79 -15.54 0.14 -3.41
C LEU A 79 -16.28 -0.27 -4.71
N PRO A 80 -16.27 0.55 -5.78
CA PRO A 80 -16.85 0.16 -7.07
C PRO A 80 -16.27 -1.19 -7.54
N SER A 81 -17.12 -2.14 -7.89
CA SER A 81 -16.69 -3.49 -8.28
C SER A 81 -16.02 -3.54 -9.66
N ASP A 82 -16.33 -2.57 -10.51
CA ASP A 82 -16.04 -2.51 -11.93
C ASP A 82 -15.57 -1.11 -12.38
N GLY A 83 -15.08 -1.02 -13.62
CA GLY A 83 -14.62 0.22 -14.23
C GLY A 83 -13.18 0.62 -13.89
N TRP A 84 -12.50 -0.11 -13.02
CA TRP A 84 -11.07 0.07 -12.73
C TRP A 84 -10.21 -0.11 -13.99
N GLU A 85 -10.56 -1.06 -14.86
CA GLU A 85 -9.89 -1.31 -16.14
C GLU A 85 -9.98 -0.15 -17.12
N LEU A 86 -10.91 0.79 -16.93
CA LEU A 86 -11.08 1.97 -17.77
C LEU A 86 -10.08 3.09 -17.41
N LEU A 87 -9.44 2.99 -16.24
CA LEU A 87 -8.49 3.99 -15.74
C LEU A 87 -7.07 3.71 -16.24
N GLU A 88 -6.91 3.71 -17.57
CA GLU A 88 -5.67 3.26 -18.24
C GLU A 88 -4.43 4.12 -17.92
N SER A 89 -4.63 5.37 -17.48
CA SER A 89 -3.58 6.32 -17.13
C SER A 89 -3.35 6.48 -15.62
N LEU A 90 -4.01 5.68 -14.78
CA LEU A 90 -3.94 5.85 -13.33
C LEU A 90 -2.60 5.36 -12.78
N HIS A 91 -1.83 6.27 -12.17
CA HIS A 91 -0.50 5.99 -11.61
C HIS A 91 -0.54 5.80 -10.11
N THR A 92 -1.46 6.47 -9.41
CA THR A 92 -1.51 6.48 -7.95
C THR A 92 -2.94 6.32 -7.46
N THR A 93 -3.13 5.37 -6.54
CA THR A 93 -4.40 5.17 -5.85
C THR A 93 -4.16 5.25 -4.35
N LYS A 94 -4.96 6.07 -3.67
CA LYS A 94 -5.02 6.10 -2.20
C LYS A 94 -6.41 5.71 -1.74
N ILE A 95 -6.49 4.81 -0.79
CA ILE A 95 -7.73 4.38 -0.14
C ILE A 95 -7.55 4.60 1.36
N SER A 96 -8.26 5.56 1.93
CA SER A 96 -8.07 5.98 3.33
C SER A 96 -9.36 5.96 4.15
N ASP A 97 -9.23 5.70 5.45
CA ASP A 97 -10.33 5.78 6.42
C ASP A 97 -11.59 5.03 5.98
N CYS A 98 -11.42 3.82 5.45
CA CYS A 98 -12.50 2.91 5.06
C CYS A 98 -12.65 1.75 6.07
N PRO A 99 -13.11 1.99 7.31
CA PRO A 99 -13.01 1.01 8.40
C PRO A 99 -13.87 -0.24 8.20
N ARG A 100 -14.91 -0.17 7.36
CA ARG A 100 -15.81 -1.28 7.02
C ARG A 100 -15.48 -1.99 5.70
N LEU A 101 -14.45 -1.53 4.98
CA LEU A 101 -14.07 -2.12 3.70
C LEU A 101 -13.45 -3.50 3.96
N ALA A 102 -14.15 -4.55 3.56
CA ALA A 102 -13.72 -5.93 3.81
C ALA A 102 -12.74 -6.46 2.75
N PHE A 103 -12.90 -5.99 1.50
CA PHE A 103 -12.13 -6.42 0.33
C PHE A 103 -11.91 -5.26 -0.64
N LEU A 104 -10.77 -5.27 -1.33
CA LEU A 104 -10.58 -4.42 -2.50
C LEU A 104 -11.17 -5.10 -3.75
N PRO A 105 -11.64 -4.32 -4.74
CA PRO A 105 -12.15 -4.87 -6.00
C PRO A 105 -11.07 -5.62 -6.80
N ASP A 106 -11.40 -6.81 -7.32
CA ASP A 106 -10.52 -7.59 -8.19
C ASP A 106 -10.11 -6.82 -9.46
N GLY A 107 -10.97 -5.91 -9.93
CA GLY A 107 -10.71 -5.03 -11.06
C GLY A 107 -9.44 -4.17 -10.91
N MET A 108 -8.98 -3.90 -9.67
CA MET A 108 -7.72 -3.18 -9.44
C MET A 108 -6.50 -3.92 -10.01
N GLY A 109 -6.56 -5.25 -10.16
CA GLY A 109 -5.53 -6.04 -10.83
C GLY A 109 -5.43 -5.81 -12.35
N LYS A 110 -6.29 -4.96 -12.93
CA LYS A 110 -6.28 -4.59 -14.36
C LYS A 110 -5.72 -3.18 -14.62
N LEU A 111 -5.27 -2.47 -13.58
CA LEU A 111 -4.73 -1.11 -13.70
C LEU A 111 -3.33 -1.12 -14.32
N LYS A 112 -3.27 -1.05 -15.66
CA LYS A 112 -2.03 -1.21 -16.45
C LYS A 112 -0.92 -0.21 -16.09
N ALA A 113 -1.27 0.99 -15.63
CA ALA A 113 -0.32 2.06 -15.32
C ALA A 113 -0.08 2.30 -13.82
N LEU A 114 -0.70 1.52 -12.93
CA LEU A 114 -0.63 1.78 -11.48
C LEU A 114 0.78 1.58 -10.96
N GLN A 115 1.37 2.64 -10.41
CA GLN A 115 2.71 2.66 -9.86
C GLN A 115 2.76 2.65 -8.33
N SER A 116 1.75 3.23 -7.68
CA SER A 116 1.72 3.37 -6.24
C SER A 116 0.31 3.11 -5.71
N LEU A 117 0.21 2.25 -4.69
CA LEU A 117 -1.01 1.99 -3.94
C LEU A 117 -0.76 2.30 -2.45
N ASP A 118 -1.57 3.18 -1.89
CA ASP A 118 -1.57 3.52 -0.46
C ASP A 118 -2.93 3.15 0.16
N ILE A 119 -2.91 2.36 1.22
CA ILE A 119 -4.10 1.91 1.94
C ILE A 119 -3.94 2.31 3.40
N ASP A 120 -4.83 3.15 3.91
CA ASP A 120 -4.76 3.69 5.26
C ASP A 120 -6.10 3.53 5.99
N GLY A 121 -6.09 3.13 7.26
CA GLY A 121 -7.31 3.11 8.09
C GLY A 121 -8.39 2.11 7.66
N CYS A 122 -8.07 1.11 6.84
CA CYS A 122 -9.01 0.07 6.40
C CYS A 122 -9.04 -1.11 7.39
N SER A 123 -9.69 -0.92 8.54
CA SER A 123 -9.61 -1.86 9.67
C SER A 123 -10.22 -3.25 9.46
N GLN A 124 -11.14 -3.42 8.51
CA GLN A 124 -11.75 -4.71 8.17
C GLN A 124 -11.15 -5.37 6.93
N LEU A 125 -10.20 -4.70 6.26
CA LEU A 125 -9.58 -5.27 5.07
C LEU A 125 -8.68 -6.44 5.48
N THR A 126 -9.00 -7.61 4.96
CA THR A 126 -8.33 -8.85 5.37
C THR A 126 -7.27 -9.33 4.39
N ASN A 127 -7.41 -8.98 3.11
CA ASN A 127 -6.56 -9.48 2.02
C ASN A 127 -6.43 -8.45 0.89
N LEU A 128 -5.34 -8.55 0.14
CA LEU A 128 -5.16 -7.84 -1.13
C LEU A 128 -5.67 -8.72 -2.30
N PRO A 129 -6.21 -8.14 -3.38
CA PRO A 129 -6.65 -8.90 -4.53
C PRO A 129 -5.44 -9.50 -5.26
N GLU A 130 -5.53 -10.79 -5.64
CA GLU A 130 -4.40 -11.53 -6.24
C GLU A 130 -3.85 -10.85 -7.50
N GLY A 131 -4.74 -10.19 -8.27
CA GLY A 131 -4.38 -9.48 -9.48
C GLY A 131 -3.38 -8.34 -9.27
N LEU A 132 -3.25 -7.76 -8.06
CA LEU A 132 -2.22 -6.74 -7.79
C LEU A 132 -0.81 -7.27 -7.96
N GLY A 133 -0.59 -8.56 -7.67
CA GLY A 133 0.68 -9.22 -7.91
C GLY A 133 1.06 -9.21 -9.39
N GLN A 134 0.09 -9.29 -10.30
CA GLN A 134 0.33 -9.38 -11.73
C GLN A 134 0.59 -8.02 -12.42
N LEU A 135 0.54 -6.92 -11.68
CA LEU A 135 0.76 -5.60 -12.25
C LEU A 135 2.24 -5.40 -12.64
N GLU A 136 2.48 -5.13 -13.92
CA GLU A 136 3.82 -4.89 -14.47
C GLU A 136 4.38 -3.50 -14.11
N THR A 137 3.61 -2.66 -13.41
CA THR A 137 3.96 -1.27 -13.13
C THR A 137 3.90 -0.90 -11.66
N LEU A 138 3.44 -1.78 -10.76
CA LEU A 138 3.29 -1.45 -9.33
C LEU A 138 4.64 -1.46 -8.62
N HIS A 139 5.17 -0.27 -8.31
CA HIS A 139 6.48 -0.11 -7.68
C HIS A 139 6.40 0.09 -6.17
N THR A 140 5.32 0.68 -5.66
CA THR A 140 5.18 1.06 -4.25
C THR A 140 3.86 0.58 -3.68
N LEU A 141 3.93 -0.07 -2.52
CA LEU A 141 2.77 -0.46 -1.73
C LEU A 141 2.96 0.03 -0.30
N SER A 142 2.02 0.85 0.17
CA SER A 142 1.94 1.36 1.53
C SER A 142 0.66 0.87 2.18
N ILE A 143 0.75 0.28 3.37
CA ILE A 143 -0.40 -0.17 4.16
C ILE A 143 -0.23 0.33 5.59
N SER A 144 -1.13 1.22 6.00
CA SER A 144 -1.11 1.87 7.30
C SER A 144 -2.42 1.65 8.05
N ASN A 145 -2.38 1.51 9.37
CA ASN A 145 -3.56 1.46 10.24
C ASN A 145 -4.60 0.38 9.87
N CYS A 146 -4.18 -0.70 9.20
CA CYS A 146 -5.08 -1.78 8.77
C CYS A 146 -4.98 -2.97 9.72
N SER A 147 -5.96 -3.09 10.62
CA SER A 147 -5.98 -4.15 11.66
C SER A 147 -6.72 -5.43 11.26
N GLY A 148 -7.20 -5.53 10.02
CA GLY A 148 -7.89 -6.73 9.50
C GLY A 148 -6.93 -7.79 8.96
N PHE A 149 -5.73 -7.38 8.55
CA PHE A 149 -4.70 -8.30 8.04
C PHE A 149 -4.08 -9.14 9.17
N THR A 150 -4.09 -10.45 8.97
CA THR A 150 -3.22 -11.39 9.72
C THR A 150 -1.96 -11.74 8.93
N SER A 151 -2.09 -11.80 7.60
CA SER A 151 -1.06 -11.91 6.57
C SER A 151 -1.39 -10.90 5.46
N LEU A 152 -0.40 -10.31 4.78
CA LEU A 152 -0.67 -9.36 3.67
C LEU A 152 -0.76 -10.06 2.32
N PHE A 153 0.18 -10.98 2.09
CA PHE A 153 0.33 -11.69 0.84
C PHE A 153 0.01 -13.16 1.04
N ASN A 154 -1.11 -13.59 0.45
CA ASN A 154 -1.47 -14.98 0.40
C ASN A 154 -0.60 -15.64 -0.67
N GLY A 155 0.02 -16.79 -0.37
CA GLY A 155 1.16 -17.42 -1.09
C GLY A 155 1.03 -17.79 -2.58
N SER A 156 0.30 -17.04 -3.40
CA SER A 156 0.11 -17.19 -4.85
C SER A 156 0.59 -15.97 -5.67
N GLY A 157 0.91 -14.84 -5.02
CA GLY A 157 1.27 -13.58 -5.69
C GLY A 157 2.70 -13.54 -6.26
N GLN A 158 2.86 -12.93 -7.45
CA GLN A 158 4.16 -12.68 -8.09
C GLN A 158 4.43 -11.19 -8.27
N PHE A 159 4.91 -10.50 -7.23
CA PHE A 159 5.18 -9.06 -7.28
C PHE A 159 6.54 -8.76 -7.91
N LYS A 160 6.63 -8.92 -9.24
CA LYS A 160 7.89 -8.77 -10.00
C LYS A 160 8.45 -7.35 -9.96
N THR A 161 7.58 -6.35 -9.94
CA THR A 161 7.94 -4.94 -10.12
C THR A 161 7.93 -4.13 -8.83
N LEU A 162 7.37 -4.68 -7.75
CA LEU A 162 7.30 -4.02 -6.45
C LEU A 162 8.72 -3.77 -5.92
N ARG A 163 9.02 -2.50 -5.63
CA ARG A 163 10.34 -2.04 -5.13
C ARG A 163 10.28 -1.61 -3.67
N HIS A 164 9.17 -1.02 -3.25
CA HIS A 164 9.04 -0.40 -1.94
C HIS A 164 7.78 -0.92 -1.25
N LEU A 165 7.98 -1.51 -0.07
CA LEU A 165 6.91 -1.94 0.82
C LEU A 165 6.99 -1.19 2.14
N GLY A 166 5.94 -0.45 2.49
CA GLY A 166 5.82 0.25 3.77
C GLY A 166 4.61 -0.22 4.54
N ILE A 167 4.81 -0.69 5.77
CA ILE A 167 3.76 -1.18 6.66
C ILE A 167 3.83 -0.41 7.98
N LEU A 168 2.71 0.18 8.40
CA LEU A 168 2.65 1.02 9.60
C LEU A 168 1.41 0.69 10.43
N GLN A 169 1.58 0.45 11.73
CA GLN A 169 0.46 0.36 12.68
C GLN A 169 -0.61 -0.71 12.32
N CYS A 170 -0.18 -1.84 11.75
CA CYS A 170 -1.05 -2.98 11.45
C CYS A 170 -1.10 -3.94 12.66
N ASN A 171 -1.99 -3.66 13.60
CA ASN A 171 -1.99 -4.24 14.95
C ASN A 171 -2.35 -5.74 15.04
N SER A 172 -2.93 -6.31 13.99
CA SER A 172 -3.26 -7.75 13.91
C SER A 172 -2.29 -8.57 13.06
N LEU A 173 -1.36 -7.89 12.37
CA LEU A 173 -0.48 -8.52 11.40
C LEU A 173 0.52 -9.44 12.10
N ARG A 174 0.53 -10.72 11.70
CA ARG A 174 1.41 -11.75 12.26
C ARG A 174 2.56 -12.09 11.34
N SER A 175 2.35 -12.02 10.03
CA SER A 175 3.39 -12.18 9.00
C SER A 175 3.11 -11.27 7.81
N LEU A 176 4.12 -10.92 7.00
CA LEU A 176 3.85 -10.23 5.72
C LEU A 176 3.33 -11.23 4.67
N SER A 177 3.74 -12.50 4.73
CA SER A 177 3.17 -13.58 3.89
C SER A 177 2.81 -14.82 4.71
N ASP A 178 1.83 -15.58 4.24
CA ASP A 178 1.48 -16.93 4.76
C ASP A 178 1.83 -18.06 3.78
N GLY A 179 2.65 -17.74 2.77
CA GLY A 179 3.24 -18.67 1.84
C GLY A 179 4.39 -18.05 1.04
N LEU A 180 4.82 -18.75 -0.01
CA LEU A 180 5.91 -18.31 -0.88
C LEU A 180 5.43 -17.24 -1.85
N VAL A 181 5.89 -16.01 -1.62
CA VAL A 181 5.60 -14.86 -2.47
C VAL A 181 6.86 -14.48 -3.21
N HIS A 182 6.76 -14.32 -4.53
CA HIS A 182 7.93 -14.02 -5.35
C HIS A 182 8.10 -12.51 -5.53
N PHE A 183 9.25 -11.99 -5.11
CA PHE A 183 9.66 -10.60 -5.28
C PHE A 183 10.97 -10.54 -6.08
N GLU A 184 10.92 -10.02 -7.31
CA GLU A 184 12.12 -9.90 -8.16
C GLU A 184 12.84 -8.56 -7.94
N ALA A 185 12.07 -7.47 -7.77
CA ALA A 185 12.59 -6.11 -7.72
C ALA A 185 12.52 -5.45 -6.33
N LEU A 186 12.13 -6.16 -5.27
CA LEU A 186 11.92 -5.56 -3.95
C LEU A 186 13.24 -5.03 -3.37
N GLN A 187 13.30 -3.71 -3.16
CA GLN A 187 14.49 -2.95 -2.79
C GLN A 187 14.44 -2.44 -1.35
N SER A 188 13.25 -2.04 -0.86
CA SER A 188 13.10 -1.59 0.52
C SER A 188 11.84 -2.11 1.19
N VAL A 189 11.99 -2.48 2.45
CA VAL A 189 10.91 -2.92 3.34
C VAL A 189 11.00 -2.14 4.64
N HIS A 190 9.92 -1.44 4.96
CA HIS A 190 9.76 -0.67 6.19
C HIS A 190 8.56 -1.20 6.96
N VAL A 191 8.76 -1.63 8.21
CA VAL A 191 7.67 -2.17 9.05
C VAL A 191 7.72 -1.54 10.42
N TRP A 192 6.74 -0.70 10.73
CA TRP A 192 6.71 0.11 11.93
C TRP A 192 5.44 -0.13 12.76
N PHE A 193 5.59 -0.19 14.08
CA PHE A 193 4.49 -0.28 15.05
C PHE A 193 3.53 -1.46 14.79
N CYS A 194 4.06 -2.65 14.50
CA CYS A 194 3.26 -3.86 14.29
C CYS A 194 3.46 -4.84 15.47
N PRO A 195 2.69 -4.70 16.57
CA PRO A 195 2.98 -5.39 17.84
C PRO A 195 2.89 -6.91 17.78
N LYS A 196 2.04 -7.48 16.91
CA LYS A 196 1.82 -8.92 16.77
C LYS A 196 2.65 -9.57 15.66
N LEU A 197 3.53 -8.81 15.00
CA LEU A 197 4.32 -9.32 13.88
C LEU A 197 5.36 -10.32 14.39
N GLN A 198 5.26 -11.57 13.94
CA GLN A 198 6.09 -12.68 14.40
C GLN A 198 7.13 -13.12 13.36
N SER A 199 6.83 -12.94 12.08
CA SER A 199 7.73 -13.17 10.95
C SER A 199 7.51 -12.11 9.87
N LEU A 200 8.45 -12.00 8.93
CA LEU A 200 8.32 -11.10 7.78
C LEU A 200 7.84 -11.89 6.55
N PHE A 201 8.74 -12.58 5.88
CA PHE A 201 8.46 -13.41 4.71
C PHE A 201 8.91 -14.84 4.94
N ASP A 202 8.25 -15.78 4.27
CA ASP A 202 8.85 -17.07 3.96
C ASP A 202 9.68 -16.94 2.66
N GLY A 203 10.75 -17.72 2.53
CA GLY A 203 11.57 -17.72 1.30
C GLY A 203 12.49 -16.51 1.13
N PHE A 204 13.04 -15.97 2.23
CA PHE A 204 13.97 -14.84 2.23
C PHE A 204 15.18 -15.01 1.30
N GLU A 205 15.57 -16.25 0.99
CA GLU A 205 16.59 -16.56 0.00
C GLU A 205 16.30 -15.98 -1.39
N GLN A 206 15.06 -15.62 -1.71
CA GLN A 206 14.65 -15.05 -2.99
C GLN A 206 14.81 -13.52 -3.06
N LEU A 207 14.96 -12.82 -1.94
CA LEU A 207 15.02 -11.36 -1.88
C LEU A 207 16.41 -10.81 -2.28
N LYS A 208 16.85 -11.13 -3.50
CA LYS A 208 18.19 -10.76 -4.02
C LYS A 208 18.36 -9.28 -4.31
N SER A 209 17.28 -8.51 -4.38
CA SER A 209 17.30 -7.07 -4.69
C SER A 209 17.17 -6.19 -3.44
N LEU A 210 16.96 -6.77 -2.25
CA LEU A 210 16.66 -6.01 -1.03
C LEU A 210 17.91 -5.27 -0.54
N ARG A 211 17.83 -3.94 -0.48
CA ARG A 211 18.92 -3.04 -0.08
C ARG A 211 18.68 -2.38 1.28
N TRP A 212 17.42 -2.15 1.65
CA TRP A 212 17.09 -1.52 2.92
C TRP A 212 15.98 -2.24 3.65
N LEU A 213 16.28 -2.72 4.86
CA LEU A 213 15.30 -3.25 5.80
C LEU A 213 15.28 -2.39 7.05
N ASN A 214 14.13 -1.80 7.36
CA ASN A 214 13.92 -0.98 8.55
C ASN A 214 12.70 -1.51 9.33
N ILE A 215 12.91 -1.89 10.58
CA ILE A 215 11.85 -2.39 11.46
C ILE A 215 11.87 -1.62 12.77
N TYR A 216 10.72 -1.12 13.17
CA TYR A 216 10.58 -0.29 14.36
C TYR A 216 9.39 -0.76 15.19
N ASN A 217 9.61 -1.01 16.48
CA ASN A 217 8.56 -1.32 17.45
C ASN A 217 7.68 -2.52 17.04
N CYS A 218 8.33 -3.64 16.75
CA CYS A 218 7.72 -4.95 16.49
C CYS A 218 8.22 -5.97 17.55
N PRO A 219 7.69 -5.94 18.78
CA PRO A 219 8.22 -6.71 19.91
C PRO A 219 8.08 -8.23 19.78
N GLU A 220 7.08 -8.75 19.06
CA GLU A 220 6.88 -10.18 18.86
C GLU A 220 7.70 -10.79 17.70
N LEU A 221 8.53 -9.98 17.01
CA LEU A 221 9.29 -10.43 15.83
C LEU A 221 10.39 -11.40 16.24
N LYS A 222 10.07 -12.69 16.21
CA LYS A 222 10.92 -13.81 16.66
C LYS A 222 11.62 -14.53 15.52
N HIS A 223 11.07 -14.50 14.31
CA HIS A 223 11.59 -15.21 13.15
C HIS A 223 12.18 -14.21 12.17
N PHE A 224 13.42 -13.81 12.46
CA PHE A 224 14.21 -13.01 11.54
C PHE A 224 15.02 -13.93 10.61
N PRO A 225 15.13 -13.63 9.30
CA PRO A 225 15.92 -14.46 8.39
C PRO A 225 17.42 -14.38 8.69
N PRO A 226 18.18 -15.46 8.42
CA PRO A 226 19.62 -15.39 8.41
C PRO A 226 20.12 -14.32 7.43
N LEU A 227 20.96 -13.40 7.90
CA LEU A 227 21.46 -12.28 7.09
C LEU A 227 22.26 -12.73 5.85
N GLN A 228 22.82 -13.94 5.87
CA GLN A 228 23.56 -14.53 4.74
C GLN A 228 22.73 -14.63 3.45
N TYR A 229 21.40 -14.68 3.54
CA TYR A 229 20.52 -14.74 2.36
C TYR A 229 20.34 -13.38 1.68
N LEU A 230 20.53 -12.29 2.42
CA LEU A 230 20.30 -10.92 2.02
C LEU A 230 21.59 -10.32 1.42
N THR A 231 22.04 -10.87 0.30
CA THR A 231 23.35 -10.57 -0.31
C THR A 231 23.51 -9.14 -0.84
N SER A 232 22.40 -8.44 -1.09
CA SER A 232 22.40 -7.06 -1.60
C SER A 232 22.04 -6.03 -0.53
N LEU A 233 21.89 -6.45 0.74
CA LEU A 233 21.45 -5.56 1.80
C LEU A 233 22.55 -4.55 2.12
N GLU A 234 22.22 -3.27 2.01
CA GLU A 234 23.13 -2.15 2.25
C GLU A 234 22.86 -1.53 3.64
N ARG A 235 21.61 -1.52 4.08
CA ARG A 235 21.17 -0.91 5.35
C ARG A 235 20.17 -1.80 6.10
N LEU A 236 20.49 -2.06 7.36
CA LEU A 236 19.62 -2.73 8.33
C LEU A 236 19.44 -1.83 9.55
N GLU A 237 18.19 -1.48 9.87
CA GLU A 237 17.84 -0.73 11.07
C GLU A 237 16.74 -1.48 11.83
N ILE A 238 17.01 -1.88 13.08
CA ILE A 238 16.08 -2.60 13.94
C ILE A 238 15.99 -1.88 15.28
N ASN A 239 14.83 -1.33 15.61
CA ASN A 239 14.65 -0.53 16.82
C ASN A 239 13.42 -1.00 17.60
N ASN A 240 13.52 -1.09 18.93
CA ASN A 240 12.44 -1.54 19.79
C ASN A 240 11.87 -2.92 19.38
N CYS A 241 12.75 -3.83 18.95
CA CYS A 241 12.43 -5.21 18.58
C CYS A 241 13.29 -6.20 19.38
N PRO A 242 12.99 -6.42 20.68
CA PRO A 242 13.84 -7.19 21.60
C PRO A 242 14.18 -8.61 21.11
N LEU A 243 13.20 -9.35 20.57
CA LEU A 243 13.42 -10.72 20.10
C LEU A 243 14.30 -10.78 18.85
N ALA A 244 14.04 -9.93 17.85
CA ALA A 244 14.85 -9.82 16.64
C ALA A 244 16.28 -9.34 16.96
N LYS A 245 16.42 -8.36 17.88
CA LYS A 245 17.71 -7.90 18.40
C LYS A 245 18.52 -9.04 19.00
N GLU A 246 17.92 -9.83 19.87
CA GLU A 246 18.60 -10.96 20.51
C GLU A 246 19.08 -11.99 19.47
N GLN A 247 18.24 -12.32 18.49
CA GLN A 247 18.60 -13.22 17.40
C GLN A 247 19.77 -12.67 16.56
N LEU A 248 19.68 -11.41 16.12
CA LEU A 248 20.71 -10.76 15.29
C LEU A 248 22.04 -10.63 16.03
N GLN A 249 22.03 -10.29 17.31
CA GLN A 249 23.24 -10.21 18.12
C GLN A 249 23.94 -11.57 18.25
N LYS A 250 23.17 -12.66 18.37
CA LYS A 250 23.74 -14.03 18.38
C LYS A 250 24.35 -14.41 17.03
N GLU A 251 23.72 -14.04 15.92
CA GLU A 251 24.26 -14.30 14.57
C GLU A 251 25.55 -13.52 14.29
N ILE A 252 25.56 -12.21 14.61
CA ILE A 252 26.71 -11.33 14.38
C ILE A 252 27.88 -11.69 15.29
N ARG A 253 27.66 -11.82 16.61
CA ARG A 253 28.73 -12.12 17.58
C ARG A 253 29.23 -13.56 17.49
N GLY A 254 28.35 -14.49 17.09
CA GLY A 254 28.70 -15.90 16.95
C GLY A 254 29.55 -16.20 15.71
N GLY A 255 29.86 -15.21 14.87
CA GLY A 255 30.63 -15.38 13.64
C GLY A 255 29.95 -16.28 12.60
N ARG A 256 28.63 -16.50 12.74
CA ARG A 256 27.87 -17.44 11.91
C ARG A 256 27.47 -16.86 10.56
N CYS A 257 27.55 -15.54 10.38
CA CYS A 257 27.23 -14.86 9.14
C CYS A 257 28.26 -13.75 8.86
N ASN A 258 28.75 -13.69 7.62
CA ASN A 258 29.53 -12.57 7.14
C ASN A 258 28.56 -11.44 6.74
N VAL A 259 28.64 -10.32 7.45
CA VAL A 259 27.81 -9.12 7.23
C VAL A 259 28.62 -7.92 6.73
N SER A 260 29.85 -8.16 6.27
CA SER A 260 30.75 -7.10 5.77
C SER A 260 30.20 -6.34 4.56
N HIS A 261 29.30 -6.94 3.78
CA HIS A 261 28.64 -6.26 2.65
C HIS A 261 27.59 -5.24 3.10
N ILE A 262 27.08 -5.34 4.34
CA ILE A 262 26.06 -4.44 4.88
C ILE A 262 26.74 -3.17 5.41
N CYS A 263 26.63 -2.08 4.67
CA CYS A 263 27.35 -0.83 4.96
C CYS A 263 26.88 -0.11 6.23
N SER A 264 25.67 -0.39 6.70
CA SER A 264 25.09 0.26 7.88
C SER A 264 24.20 -0.71 8.64
N ILE A 265 24.59 -1.06 9.86
CA ILE A 265 23.77 -1.85 10.80
C ILE A 265 23.52 -1.01 12.05
N LYS A 266 22.25 -0.69 12.33
CA LYS A 266 21.83 -0.04 13.57
C LYS A 266 20.83 -0.92 14.32
N ILE A 267 21.04 -1.08 15.62
CA ILE A 267 20.12 -1.77 16.51
C ILE A 267 19.87 -0.89 17.74
N ASP A 268 18.60 -0.53 18.01
CA ASP A 268 18.19 0.41 19.06
C ASP A 268 19.03 1.70 19.06
N ASP A 269 19.13 2.32 17.88
CA ASP A 269 19.94 3.50 17.58
C ASP A 269 21.47 3.36 17.81
N GLU A 270 21.94 2.20 18.28
CA GLU A 270 23.36 1.88 18.38
C GLU A 270 23.90 1.37 17.04
N ARG A 271 24.92 2.04 16.51
CA ARG A 271 25.62 1.62 15.29
C ARG A 271 26.56 0.45 15.59
N ILE A 272 26.32 -0.70 14.94
CA ILE A 272 27.16 -1.90 15.04
C ILE A 272 28.25 -1.91 13.96
N GLN A 273 27.90 -1.44 12.75
CA GLN A 273 28.77 -1.31 11.58
C GLN A 273 28.36 -0.09 10.76
#